data_AF-A0A0Q9QJG8-F1
#
_entry.id   AF-A0A0Q9QJG8-F1
#
_cell.length_a   1.000
_cell.length_b   1.000
_cell.length_c   1.000
_cell.angle_alpha   90.00
_cell.angle_beta   90.00
_cell.angle_gamma   90.00
#
_symmetry.space_group_name_H-M   'P 1'
#
loop_
_entity.id
_entity.type
_entity.pdbx_description
1 polymer ?
#
loop_
_entity_poly.entity_id
_entity_poly.type
_entity_poly.pdbx_seq_one_letter_code
_entity_poly.pdbx_strand_id
1 'polypeptide(L)'
;MGAYASNDCLKPSHEVSQLLKLIRKKRMRGQVSLRHEKKRILKKPKRRFIPKRKRSFARVNRTSVHPVGAIILASNAEGTIVHVLEPLKRLPLKEIIVIVHGSVDRTLDKVKRHSSAIIIHDPQTIEWDAARALAARISRSDFLLFIEGDEIVNADELLPSINNVALGIENGTLARRHELAINEHHYSNV
;
A
#
# COMPACT_ATOMS: atom_id res chain seq x y z
N MET A 1 43.82 4.52 13.81
CA MET A 1 43.61 3.96 12.46
C MET A 1 42.43 3.01 12.54
N GLY A 2 41.27 3.20 11.93
CA GLY A 2 40.71 4.23 11.06
C GLY A 2 39.20 4.05 11.06
N ALA A 3 38.45 5.14 10.93
CA ALA A 3 37.00 5.18 10.86
C ALA A 3 36.49 4.75 9.47
N TYR A 4 35.34 4.08 9.42
CA TYR A 4 34.49 4.05 8.22
C TYR A 4 33.06 4.39 8.61
N ALA A 5 32.68 5.61 8.29
CA ALA A 5 31.31 6.08 8.20
C ALA A 5 30.95 6.14 6.71
N SER A 6 29.83 5.54 6.32
CA SER A 6 29.11 5.87 5.09
C SER A 6 27.63 5.54 5.28
N ASN A 7 26.89 6.47 5.89
CA ASN A 7 25.44 6.56 5.72
C ASN A 7 25.19 7.27 4.38
N ASP A 8 25.28 6.53 3.28
CA ASP A 8 24.87 7.05 1.98
C ASP A 8 23.37 6.84 1.81
N CYS A 9 22.65 7.92 2.10
CA CYS A 9 21.26 8.07 1.76
C CYS A 9 21.11 8.05 0.22
N LEU A 10 20.74 6.89 -0.31
CA LEU A 10 20.46 6.70 -1.72
C LEU A 10 19.18 7.44 -2.09
N LYS A 11 19.36 8.63 -2.68
CA LYS A 11 18.29 9.41 -3.31
C LYS A 11 17.50 8.54 -4.28
N PRO A 12 16.16 8.64 -4.30
CA PRO A 12 15.33 7.83 -5.20
C PRO A 12 15.74 8.03 -6.65
N SER A 13 15.85 6.92 -7.38
CA SER A 13 16.25 6.90 -8.78
C SER A 13 15.38 7.83 -9.63
N HIS A 14 15.95 8.40 -10.69
CA HIS A 14 15.32 9.41 -11.54
C HIS A 14 13.95 8.97 -12.07
N GLU A 15 13.74 7.66 -12.28
CA GLU A 15 12.48 7.06 -12.74
C GLU A 15 11.37 7.12 -11.68
N VAL A 16 11.67 6.84 -10.40
CA VAL A 16 10.70 6.98 -9.29
C VAL A 16 10.30 8.44 -9.14
N SER A 17 11.26 9.36 -9.26
CA SER A 17 11.01 10.81 -9.20
C SER A 17 10.13 11.29 -10.37
N GLN A 18 10.30 10.72 -11.57
CA GLN A 18 9.43 11.01 -12.72
C GLN A 18 8.02 10.44 -12.56
N LEU A 19 7.88 9.22 -12.03
CA LEU A 19 6.58 8.61 -11.73
C LEU A 19 5.81 9.43 -10.68
N LEU A 20 6.50 9.90 -9.63
CA LEU A 20 5.95 10.81 -8.61
C LEU A 20 5.48 12.15 -9.20
N LYS A 21 6.27 12.75 -10.11
CA LYS A 21 5.90 13.98 -10.82
C LYS A 21 4.69 13.78 -11.74
N LEU A 22 4.62 12.65 -12.43
CA LEU A 22 3.52 12.32 -13.33
C LEU A 22 2.20 12.12 -12.57
N ILE A 23 2.25 11.46 -11.41
CA ILE A 23 1.11 11.27 -10.50
C ILE A 23 0.62 12.63 -9.95
N ARG A 24 1.54 13.51 -9.55
CA ARG A 24 1.22 14.88 -9.08
C ARG A 24 0.55 15.73 -10.16
N LYS A 25 0.95 15.58 -11.43
CA LYS A 25 0.38 16.32 -12.58
C LYS A 25 -1.03 15.84 -12.96
N LYS A 26 -1.32 14.53 -12.82
CA LYS A 26 -2.67 13.98 -13.07
C LYS A 26 -3.70 14.43 -12.03
N ARG A 27 -3.29 14.69 -10.78
CA ARG A 27 -4.19 15.18 -9.71
C ARG A 27 -4.56 16.66 -9.84
N MET A 28 -3.71 17.48 -10.46
CA MET A 28 -3.96 18.93 -10.65
C MET A 28 -4.87 19.27 -11.84
N ARG A 29 -5.07 18.36 -12.80
CA ARG A 29 -5.93 18.59 -13.97
C ARG A 29 -7.44 18.42 -13.68
N GLY A 30 -7.81 18.01 -12.46
CA GLY A 30 -9.19 17.79 -12.03
C GLY A 30 -9.85 18.92 -11.22
N GLN A 31 -9.24 20.11 -11.11
CA GLN A 31 -9.86 21.26 -10.44
C GLN A 31 -10.02 22.43 -11.40
N VAL A 32 -11.23 22.53 -11.97
CA VAL A 32 -11.71 23.72 -12.68
C VAL A 32 -12.79 24.39 -11.82
N SER A 33 -12.45 25.59 -11.36
CA SER A 33 -13.27 26.80 -11.20
C SER A 33 -14.64 26.75 -10.51
N LEU A 34 -14.78 27.52 -9.43
CA LEU A 34 -15.88 28.47 -9.28
C LEU A 34 -15.37 29.84 -8.80
N ARG A 35 -15.82 30.88 -9.50
CA ARG A 35 -15.43 32.30 -9.42
C ARG A 35 -16.09 33.05 -8.25
N HIS A 36 -15.48 34.19 -7.91
CA HIS A 36 -15.82 35.15 -6.86
C HIS A 36 -17.10 35.96 -7.08
N GLU A 37 -17.80 36.29 -5.98
CA GLU A 37 -18.36 37.59 -5.51
C GLU A 37 -19.53 37.31 -4.55
N LYS A 38 -19.83 38.03 -3.45
CA LYS A 38 -19.54 39.40 -3.00
C LYS A 38 -19.74 39.48 -1.46
N LYS A 39 -19.06 40.44 -0.82
CA LYS A 39 -19.14 40.77 0.62
C LYS A 39 -20.53 41.29 1.04
N ARG A 40 -21.07 40.78 2.15
CA ARG A 40 -21.96 41.55 3.07
C ARG A 40 -21.56 41.25 4.52
N ILE A 41 -21.16 42.29 5.23
CA ILE A 41 -20.86 42.30 6.66
C ILE A 41 -22.18 42.14 7.42
N LEU A 42 -22.34 41.06 8.19
CA LEU A 42 -23.43 40.88 9.15
C LEU A 42 -22.88 40.32 10.48
N LYS A 43 -23.41 40.90 11.56
CA LYS A 43 -22.91 40.94 12.94
C LYS A 43 -22.68 39.56 13.58
N LYS A 44 -21.64 39.43 14.43
CA LYS A 44 -21.30 38.21 15.19
C LYS A 44 -22.46 37.76 16.09
N PRO A 45 -22.96 36.50 16.00
CA PRO A 45 -23.91 35.98 16.98
C PRO A 45 -23.20 35.28 18.14
N LYS A 46 -23.82 35.37 19.33
CA LYS A 46 -23.39 34.77 20.61
C LYS A 46 -23.17 33.26 20.45
N ARG A 47 -22.08 32.74 21.04
CA ARG A 47 -21.76 31.31 21.10
C ARG A 47 -22.94 30.55 21.74
N ARG A 48 -23.76 29.89 20.90
CA ARG A 48 -24.70 28.86 21.36
C ARG A 48 -23.88 27.63 21.76
N PHE A 49 -24.10 27.15 22.98
CA PHE A 49 -23.62 25.86 23.44
C PHE A 49 -24.23 24.78 22.53
N ILE A 50 -23.39 24.17 21.68
CA ILE A 50 -23.78 23.01 20.88
C ILE A 50 -23.55 21.79 21.78
N PRO A 51 -24.61 21.08 22.23
CA PRO A 51 -24.39 19.83 22.96
C PRO A 51 -23.61 18.90 22.04
N LYS A 52 -22.47 18.39 22.52
CA LYS A 52 -21.70 17.35 21.82
C LYS A 52 -22.69 16.25 21.46
N ARG A 53 -23.00 16.10 20.16
CA ARG A 53 -23.82 15.00 19.65
C ARG A 53 -23.28 13.73 20.30
N LYS A 54 -24.07 13.14 21.20
CA LYS A 54 -23.88 11.76 21.64
C LYS A 54 -23.68 11.00 20.34
N ARG A 55 -22.50 10.38 20.17
CA ARG A 55 -22.21 9.51 19.03
C ARG A 55 -23.29 8.44 19.06
N SER A 56 -24.37 8.69 18.34
CA SER A 56 -25.44 7.74 18.13
C SER A 56 -24.75 6.54 17.54
N PHE A 57 -24.74 5.43 18.30
CA PHE A 57 -24.29 4.12 17.88
C PHE A 57 -24.81 3.89 16.47
N ALA A 58 -23.96 4.15 15.48
CA ALA A 58 -24.34 4.13 14.09
C ALA A 58 -24.41 2.66 13.71
N ARG A 59 -25.61 2.10 13.84
CA ARG A 59 -26.16 0.99 13.07
C ARG A 59 -25.10 -0.05 12.69
N VAL A 60 -24.87 -1.02 13.58
CA VAL A 60 -24.23 -2.29 13.23
C VAL A 60 -25.09 -2.95 12.15
N ASN A 61 -24.69 -2.77 10.90
CA ASN A 61 -24.94 -3.69 9.80
C ASN A 61 -24.11 -3.25 8.60
N ARG A 62 -22.91 -3.81 8.49
CA ARG A 62 -22.18 -3.98 7.24
C ARG A 62 -21.49 -5.33 7.30
N THR A 63 -22.10 -6.37 6.74
CA THR A 63 -21.31 -7.42 6.12
C THR A 63 -20.69 -6.85 4.84
N SER A 64 -19.91 -5.77 4.96
CA SER A 64 -19.10 -5.27 3.85
C SER A 64 -17.94 -6.23 3.71
N VAL A 65 -17.97 -7.05 2.67
CA VAL A 65 -16.80 -7.83 2.25
C VAL A 65 -15.72 -6.81 1.93
N HIS A 66 -14.74 -6.66 2.81
CA HIS A 66 -13.62 -5.77 2.59
C HIS A 66 -12.65 -6.43 1.62
N PRO A 67 -12.41 -5.85 0.42
CA PRO A 67 -11.52 -6.47 -0.55
C PRO A 67 -10.10 -6.56 0.01
N VAL A 68 -9.48 -7.71 -0.20
CA VAL A 68 -8.10 -8.00 0.22
C VAL A 68 -7.22 -8.08 -1.02
N GLY A 69 -6.08 -7.40 -0.98
CA GLY A 69 -5.02 -7.54 -1.98
C GLY A 69 -3.80 -8.23 -1.37
N ALA A 70 -3.13 -9.10 -2.13
CA ALA A 70 -1.86 -9.67 -1.70
C ALA A 70 -0.70 -8.88 -2.30
N ILE A 71 0.31 -8.61 -1.48
CA ILE A 71 1.55 -7.94 -1.81
C ILE A 71 2.68 -8.94 -1.60
N ILE A 72 3.36 -9.33 -2.67
CA ILE A 72 4.57 -10.17 -2.56
C ILE A 72 5.77 -9.25 -2.72
N LEU A 73 6.67 -9.27 -1.74
CA LEU A 73 7.98 -8.64 -1.84
C LEU A 73 9.00 -9.72 -2.21
N ALA A 74 9.64 -9.61 -3.38
CA ALA A 74 10.49 -10.65 -3.92
C ALA A 74 11.87 -10.11 -4.31
N SER A 75 12.92 -10.73 -3.76
CA SER A 75 14.30 -10.53 -4.17
C SER A 75 14.99 -11.89 -4.30
N ASN A 76 15.57 -12.17 -5.46
CA ASN A 76 16.28 -13.44 -5.73
C ASN A 76 15.48 -14.71 -5.38
N ALA A 77 14.20 -14.71 -5.76
CA ALA A 77 13.21 -15.72 -5.47
C ALA A 77 12.89 -16.66 -6.66
N GLU A 78 13.81 -16.85 -7.62
CA GLU A 78 13.55 -17.64 -8.84
C GLU A 78 13.04 -19.07 -8.53
N GLY A 79 13.50 -19.68 -7.43
CA GLY A 79 13.12 -21.03 -7.02
C GLY A 79 11.76 -21.13 -6.33
N THR A 80 11.28 -20.05 -5.71
CA THR A 80 10.14 -20.06 -4.79
C THR A 80 8.95 -19.28 -5.31
N ILE A 81 9.17 -18.23 -6.10
CA ILE A 81 8.13 -17.26 -6.47
C ILE A 81 6.92 -17.89 -7.17
N VAL A 82 7.12 -18.94 -7.97
CA VAL A 82 6.01 -19.66 -8.60
C VAL A 82 5.17 -20.41 -7.56
N HIS A 83 5.83 -21.05 -6.58
CA HIS A 83 5.17 -21.75 -5.49
C HIS A 83 4.44 -20.81 -4.54
N VAL A 84 4.88 -19.56 -4.41
CA VAL A 84 4.16 -18.50 -3.68
C VAL A 84 2.94 -18.01 -4.46
N LEU A 85 3.07 -17.84 -5.78
CA LEU A 85 1.98 -17.31 -6.62
C LEU A 85 0.81 -18.28 -6.79
N GLU A 86 1.08 -19.58 -6.89
CA GLU A 86 0.05 -20.59 -7.18
C GLU A 86 -1.08 -20.66 -6.12
N PRO A 87 -0.78 -20.72 -4.81
CA PRO A 87 -1.79 -20.67 -3.75
C PRO A 87 -2.65 -19.42 -3.80
N LEU A 88 -2.05 -18.25 -4.06
CA LEU A 88 -2.77 -16.96 -4.07
C LEU A 88 -3.85 -16.87 -5.14
N LYS A 89 -3.68 -17.57 -6.28
CA LYS A 89 -4.70 -17.63 -7.34
C LYS A 89 -6.00 -18.29 -6.89
N ARG A 90 -5.95 -19.10 -5.82
CA ARG A 90 -7.10 -19.83 -5.27
C ARG A 90 -7.80 -19.07 -4.15
N LEU A 91 -7.19 -17.99 -3.66
CA LEU A 91 -7.72 -17.16 -2.59
C LEU A 91 -8.67 -16.08 -3.16
N PRO A 92 -9.66 -15.62 -2.40
CA PRO A 92 -10.61 -14.59 -2.82
C PRO A 92 -9.98 -13.19 -2.76
N LEU A 93 -8.88 -12.99 -3.48
CA LEU A 93 -8.13 -11.73 -3.54
C LEU A 93 -8.68 -10.85 -4.67
N LYS A 94 -8.78 -9.55 -4.39
CA LYS A 94 -9.14 -8.54 -5.41
C LYS A 94 -8.02 -8.31 -6.41
N GLU A 95 -6.78 -8.36 -5.94
CA GLU A 95 -5.58 -8.16 -6.74
C GLU A 95 -4.36 -8.79 -6.09
N ILE A 96 -3.36 -9.09 -6.92
CA ILE A 96 -2.02 -9.48 -6.48
C ILE A 96 -1.06 -8.45 -7.06
N ILE A 97 -0.21 -7.90 -6.20
CA ILE A 97 0.88 -6.99 -6.55
C ILE A 97 2.18 -7.69 -6.18
N VAL A 98 3.12 -7.77 -7.13
CA VAL A 98 4.45 -8.31 -6.88
C VAL A 98 5.46 -7.17 -7.04
N ILE A 99 6.21 -6.90 -5.97
CA ILE A 99 7.31 -5.95 -5.95
C ILE A 99 8.59 -6.77 -6.06
N VAL A 100 9.14 -6.84 -7.27
CA VAL A 100 10.46 -7.44 -7.52
C VAL A 100 11.50 -6.35 -7.30
N HIS A 101 12.35 -6.52 -6.29
CA HIS A 101 13.35 -5.54 -5.92
C HIS A 101 14.74 -6.17 -5.84
N GLY A 102 15.79 -5.43 -6.19
CA GLY A 102 17.19 -5.85 -6.00
C GLY A 102 17.57 -7.20 -6.59
N SER A 103 16.77 -7.75 -7.51
CA SER A 103 16.92 -9.12 -8.01
C SER A 103 17.92 -9.16 -9.15
N VAL A 104 18.81 -10.16 -9.10
CA VAL A 104 19.81 -10.42 -10.16
C VAL A 104 19.59 -11.75 -10.87
N ASP A 105 18.60 -12.53 -10.43
CA ASP A 105 18.20 -13.81 -11.01
C ASP A 105 16.97 -13.66 -11.94
N ARG A 106 16.31 -14.77 -12.28
CA ARG A 106 15.13 -14.75 -13.17
C ARG A 106 13.81 -14.53 -12.43
N THR A 107 13.80 -13.99 -11.21
CA THR A 107 12.56 -13.73 -10.45
C THR A 107 11.55 -12.93 -11.26
N LEU A 108 11.96 -11.81 -11.85
CA LEU A 108 11.07 -10.97 -12.67
C LEU A 108 10.44 -11.72 -13.83
N ASP A 109 11.25 -12.53 -14.52
CA ASP A 109 10.83 -13.35 -15.64
C ASP A 109 9.82 -14.42 -15.22
N LYS A 110 10.05 -15.06 -14.07
CA LYS A 110 9.12 -16.05 -13.52
C LYS A 110 7.77 -15.41 -13.19
N VAL A 111 7.77 -14.25 -12.53
CA VAL A 111 6.53 -13.53 -12.20
C VAL A 111 5.74 -13.20 -13.48
N LYS A 112 6.40 -12.63 -14.50
CA LYS A 112 5.77 -12.28 -15.79
C LYS A 112 5.16 -13.48 -16.51
N ARG A 113 5.79 -14.65 -16.44
CA ARG A 113 5.33 -15.87 -17.13
C ARG A 113 4.22 -16.59 -16.39
N HIS A 114 4.22 -16.54 -15.06
CA HIS A 114 3.35 -17.36 -14.23
C HIS A 114 2.20 -16.61 -13.56
N SER A 115 2.08 -15.29 -13.75
CA SER A 115 1.04 -14.49 -13.11
C SER A 115 0.56 -13.32 -13.97
N SER A 116 -0.71 -12.95 -13.82
CA SER A 116 -1.29 -11.71 -14.32
C SER A 116 -1.25 -10.59 -13.27
N ALA A 117 -0.41 -10.73 -12.24
CA ALA A 117 -0.25 -9.75 -11.17
C ALA A 117 0.20 -8.37 -11.69
N ILE A 118 -0.06 -7.35 -10.88
CA ILE A 118 0.54 -6.04 -11.07
C ILE A 118 2.02 -6.16 -10.65
N ILE A 119 2.93 -5.96 -11.58
CA ILE A 119 4.37 -6.09 -11.32
C ILE A 119 4.98 -4.70 -11.16
N ILE A 120 5.63 -4.48 -10.02
CA ILE A 120 6.58 -3.39 -9.82
C ILE A 120 7.97 -4.01 -9.84
N HIS A 121 8.88 -3.38 -10.60
CA HIS A 121 10.27 -3.80 -10.64
C HIS A 121 11.15 -2.62 -10.28
N ASP A 122 12.02 -2.81 -9.29
CA ASP A 122 13.07 -1.88 -8.92
C ASP A 122 14.41 -2.62 -8.91
N PRO A 123 15.43 -2.17 -9.66
CA PRO A 123 16.74 -2.81 -9.63
C PRO A 123 17.46 -2.65 -8.29
N GLN A 124 17.02 -1.75 -7.40
CA GLN A 124 17.57 -1.57 -6.06
C GLN A 124 16.78 -2.34 -5.00
N THR A 125 17.41 -2.63 -3.87
CA THR A 125 16.73 -3.20 -2.71
C THR A 125 15.72 -2.21 -2.14
N ILE A 126 14.54 -2.69 -1.78
CA ILE A 126 13.47 -1.92 -1.14
C ILE A 126 13.30 -2.43 0.29
N GLU A 127 13.31 -1.51 1.24
CA GLU A 127 12.99 -1.81 2.63
C GLU A 127 11.51 -2.18 2.81
N TRP A 128 11.23 -3.04 3.79
CA TRP A 128 9.89 -3.58 4.04
C TRP A 128 8.82 -2.48 4.17
N ASP A 129 9.08 -1.44 4.96
CA ASP A 129 8.12 -0.34 5.18
C ASP A 129 7.92 0.51 3.92
N ALA A 130 8.96 0.69 3.11
CA ALA A 130 8.86 1.39 1.84
C ALA A 130 7.98 0.59 0.86
N ALA A 131 8.10 -0.74 0.84
CA ALA A 131 7.22 -1.61 0.07
C ALA A 131 5.76 -1.52 0.56
N ARG A 132 5.53 -1.49 1.88
CA ARG A 132 4.20 -1.31 2.48
C ARG A 132 3.56 0.01 2.05
N ALA A 133 4.29 1.11 2.13
CA ALA A 133 3.81 2.42 1.69
C ALA A 133 3.51 2.46 0.18
N LEU A 134 4.41 1.90 -0.64
CA LEU A 134 4.25 1.83 -2.09
C LEU A 134 3.00 1.04 -2.47
N ALA A 135 2.82 -0.15 -1.88
CA ALA A 135 1.66 -1.00 -2.08
C ALA A 135 0.37 -0.31 -1.64
N ALA A 136 0.38 0.37 -0.50
CA ALA A 136 -0.79 1.09 0.02
C ALA A 136 -1.30 2.20 -0.92
N ARG A 137 -0.36 2.83 -1.64
CA ARG A 137 -0.67 3.91 -2.57
C ARG A 137 -1.29 3.44 -3.87
N ILE A 138 -0.87 2.28 -4.38
CA ILE A 138 -1.32 1.78 -5.68
C ILE A 138 -2.49 0.80 -5.59
N SER A 139 -2.61 0.09 -4.46
CA SER A 139 -3.64 -0.92 -4.27
C SER A 139 -5.02 -0.29 -4.20
N ARG A 140 -6.00 -1.01 -4.73
CA ARG A 140 -7.43 -0.67 -4.68
C ARG A 140 -8.16 -1.47 -3.59
N SER A 141 -7.44 -2.29 -2.84
CA SER A 141 -7.99 -3.14 -1.78
C SER A 141 -8.09 -2.38 -0.46
N ASP A 142 -8.98 -2.82 0.44
CA ASP A 142 -9.14 -2.20 1.77
C ASP A 142 -8.07 -2.70 2.73
N PHE A 143 -7.71 -3.98 2.60
CA PHE A 143 -6.68 -4.66 3.38
C PHE A 143 -5.60 -5.21 2.46
N LEU A 144 -4.37 -5.20 2.97
CA LEU A 144 -3.19 -5.70 2.27
C LEU A 144 -2.56 -6.83 3.09
N LEU A 145 -2.38 -7.97 2.45
CA LEU A 145 -1.67 -9.12 2.96
C LEU A 145 -0.25 -9.11 2.39
N PHE A 146 0.77 -8.97 3.22
CA PHE A 146 2.18 -8.93 2.85
C PHE A 146 2.81 -10.32 2.92
N ILE A 147 3.53 -10.72 1.89
CA ILE A 147 4.10 -12.07 1.78
C ILE A 147 5.54 -11.92 1.28
N GLU A 148 6.45 -12.67 1.89
CA GLU A 148 7.83 -12.79 1.43
C GLU A 148 7.90 -13.74 0.25
N GLY A 149 8.61 -13.37 -0.81
CA GLY A 149 8.67 -14.13 -2.07
C GLY A 149 9.66 -15.31 -2.05
N ASP A 150 10.60 -15.31 -1.11
CA ASP A 150 11.65 -16.32 -0.93
C ASP A 150 11.25 -17.48 0.00
N GLU A 151 10.10 -17.38 0.68
CA GLU A 151 9.53 -18.47 1.47
C GLU A 151 8.27 -19.06 0.81
N ILE A 152 8.20 -20.38 0.70
CA ILE A 152 7.01 -21.07 0.16
C ILE A 152 5.90 -21.01 1.21
N VAL A 153 4.73 -20.49 0.81
CA VAL A 153 3.56 -20.37 1.70
C VAL A 153 2.40 -21.19 1.15
N ASN A 154 1.69 -21.93 2.00
CA ASN A 154 0.50 -22.67 1.59
C ASN A 154 -0.79 -21.84 1.69
N ALA A 155 -1.80 -22.16 0.88
CA ALA A 155 -3.09 -21.47 0.92
C ALA A 155 -3.77 -21.57 2.30
N ASP A 156 -3.64 -22.73 2.95
CA ASP A 156 -4.24 -23.00 4.26
C ASP A 156 -3.63 -22.14 5.38
N GLU A 157 -2.39 -21.68 5.22
CA GLU A 157 -1.72 -20.76 6.15
C GLU A 157 -2.17 -19.31 5.95
N LEU A 158 -2.58 -18.95 4.74
CA LEU A 158 -3.02 -17.60 4.38
C LEU A 158 -4.51 -17.34 4.61
N LEU A 159 -5.34 -18.38 4.49
CA LEU A 159 -6.79 -18.29 4.69
C LEU A 159 -7.19 -17.73 6.06
N PRO A 160 -6.58 -18.14 7.20
CA PRO A 160 -6.86 -17.54 8.50
C PRO A 160 -6.61 -16.04 8.54
N SER A 161 -5.52 -15.57 7.91
CA SER A 161 -5.22 -14.15 7.82
C SER A 161 -6.28 -13.38 7.01
N ILE A 162 -6.81 -13.97 5.93
CA ILE A 162 -7.91 -13.36 5.18
C ILE A 162 -9.19 -13.32 6.01
N ASN A 163 -9.48 -14.36 6.79
CA ASN A 163 -10.65 -14.39 7.67
C ASN A 163 -10.60 -13.33 8.78
N ASN A 164 -9.39 -12.99 9.26
CA ASN A 164 -9.19 -11.92 10.25
C ASN A 164 -9.66 -10.54 9.75
N VAL A 165 -9.71 -10.31 8.43
CA VAL A 165 -10.26 -9.08 7.83
C VAL A 165 -11.72 -8.88 8.23
N ALA A 166 -12.52 -9.94 8.23
CA ALA A 166 -13.93 -9.88 8.63
C ALA A 166 -14.08 -9.55 10.13
N LEU A 167 -13.07 -9.90 10.94
CA LEU A 167 -13.01 -9.62 12.37
C LEU A 167 -12.35 -8.27 12.68
N GLY A 168 -11.78 -7.60 11.68
CA GLY A 168 -11.01 -6.37 11.87
C GLY A 168 -9.72 -6.56 12.67
N ILE A 169 -9.20 -7.78 12.73
CA ILE A 169 -7.97 -8.12 13.43
C ILE A 169 -6.80 -7.93 12.46
N GLU A 170 -5.83 -7.12 12.86
CA GLU A 170 -4.57 -6.95 12.15
C GLU A 170 -3.49 -7.84 12.78
N ASN A 171 -2.56 -8.32 11.96
CA ASN A 171 -1.34 -9.00 12.40
C ASN A 171 -0.17 -8.46 11.57
N GLY A 172 1.08 -8.77 11.91
CA GLY A 172 2.26 -8.20 11.21
C GLY A 172 2.20 -8.29 9.68
N THR A 173 1.51 -9.31 9.18
CA THR A 173 1.32 -9.69 7.77
C THR A 173 0.09 -9.05 7.11
N LEU A 174 -0.94 -8.63 7.85
CA LEU A 174 -2.18 -8.05 7.32
C LEU A 174 -2.43 -6.65 7.91
N ALA A 175 -2.58 -5.66 7.04
CA ALA A 175 -2.83 -4.27 7.47
C ALA A 175 -3.90 -3.57 6.64
N ARG A 176 -4.59 -2.60 7.25
CA ARG A 176 -5.46 -1.67 6.52
C ARG A 176 -4.65 -0.74 5.63
N ARG A 177 -5.08 -0.64 4.37
CA ARG A 177 -4.42 0.21 3.36
C ARG A 177 -4.31 1.67 3.79
N HIS A 178 -5.36 2.22 4.39
CA HIS A 178 -5.38 3.64 4.78
C HIS A 178 -4.41 3.96 5.92
N GLU A 179 -4.08 3.00 6.77
CA GLU A 179 -3.15 3.20 7.90
C GLU A 179 -1.71 3.29 7.41
N LEU A 180 -1.34 2.45 6.46
CA LEU A 180 -0.05 2.49 5.78
C LEU A 180 0.16 3.78 4.97
N ALA A 181 -0.91 4.36 4.41
CA ALA A 181 -0.84 5.60 3.65
C ALA A 181 -0.65 6.85 4.53
N ILE A 182 -0.97 6.79 5.82
CA ILE A 182 -0.81 7.93 6.75
C ILE A 182 0.63 8.06 7.25
N ASN A 183 1.38 6.95 7.33
CA ASN A 183 2.73 6.92 7.87
C ASN A 183 3.82 7.42 6.89
N GLU A 184 3.43 7.96 5.73
CA GLU A 184 4.34 8.56 4.73
C GLU A 184 5.15 9.76 5.25
N HIS A 185 4.73 10.39 6.34
CA HIS A 185 5.37 11.61 6.87
C HIS A 185 6.81 11.44 7.40
N HIS A 186 7.34 10.21 7.46
CA HIS A 186 8.74 9.97 7.84
C HIS A 186 9.69 9.64 6.67
N TYR A 187 9.19 9.30 5.48
CA TYR A 187 10.03 8.82 4.37
C TYR A 187 10.26 9.85 3.26
N SER A 188 9.84 11.10 3.48
CA SER A 188 10.07 12.21 2.53
C SER A 188 11.31 13.06 2.85
N ASN A 189 11.99 12.80 3.96
CA ASN A 189 13.04 13.67 4.52
C ASN A 189 14.37 12.95 4.84
N VAL A 190 14.61 11.78 4.24
CA VAL A 190 15.92 11.14 4.27
C VAL A 190 16.45 11.15 2.85
#